data_AF-A0A9E2IG85-F1
#
_entry.id   AF-A0A9E2IG85-F1
#
_cell.length_a   1.000
_cell.length_b   1.000
_cell.length_c   1.000
_cell.angle_alpha   90.00
_cell.angle_beta   90.00
_cell.angle_gamma   90.00
#
_symmetry.space_group_name_H-M   'P 1'
#
loop_
_entity.id
_entity.type
_entity.pdbx_description
1 polymer ?
#
loop_
_entity_poly.entity_id
_entity_poly.type
_entity_poly.pdbx_seq_one_letter_code
_entity_poly.pdbx_strand_id
1 'polypeptide(L)'
;LAKRTKDHLEELASQRIEEIDLVVVNLYPFKETIAKTNSLEEIIENIDIGGPTMIRAAAKNFEYVASVVNPDRYQELIDSLAENEGAIPSPLRLSLAIEAFEHTAAYDALIHQYLFTLRREAGLSQLLKPYL
;
A
#
# COMPACT_ATOMS: atom_id res chain seq x y z
N LEU A 1 -0.34 -12.32 -3.52
CA LEU A 1 -1.54 -12.50 -4.34
C LEU A 1 -1.20 -13.36 -5.54
N ALA A 2 -2.10 -14.28 -5.89
CA ALA A 2 -1.88 -15.24 -6.97
C ALA A 2 -2.09 -14.61 -8.35
N LYS A 3 -1.35 -15.07 -9.34
CA LYS A 3 -1.68 -14.84 -10.75
C LYS A 3 -2.80 -15.80 -11.15
N ARG A 4 -3.55 -15.49 -12.21
CA ARG A 4 -4.58 -16.39 -12.77
C ARG A 4 -3.98 -17.45 -13.72
N THR A 5 -2.81 -17.99 -13.37
CA THR A 5 -2.17 -19.10 -14.11
C THR A 5 -2.54 -20.43 -13.47
N LYS A 6 -2.52 -21.51 -14.27
CA LYS A 6 -2.89 -22.86 -13.81
C LYS A 6 -2.20 -23.25 -12.50
N ASP A 7 -0.87 -23.13 -12.44
CA ASP A 7 -0.09 -23.54 -11.27
C ASP A 7 -0.49 -22.78 -10.00
N HIS A 8 -0.73 -21.47 -10.11
CA HIS A 8 -1.15 -20.64 -8.98
C HIS A 8 -2.58 -20.98 -8.52
N LEU A 9 -3.49 -21.28 -9.46
CA LEU A 9 -4.88 -21.63 -9.15
C LEU A 9 -4.97 -23.02 -8.49
N GLU A 10 -4.15 -23.97 -8.94
CA GLU A 10 -4.03 -25.29 -8.31
C GLU A 10 -3.48 -25.19 -6.89
N GLU A 11 -2.47 -24.33 -6.67
CA GLU A 11 -1.92 -24.08 -5.34
C GLU A 11 -2.95 -23.46 -4.40
N LEU A 12 -3.67 -22.41 -4.84
CA LEU A 12 -4.77 -21.81 -4.08
C LEU A 12 -5.83 -22.84 -3.68
N ALA A 13 -6.26 -23.67 -4.63
CA ALA A 13 -7.25 -24.72 -4.38
C ALA A 13 -6.74 -25.76 -3.36
N SER A 14 -5.47 -26.18 -3.47
CA SER A 14 -4.85 -27.13 -2.54
C SER A 14 -4.78 -26.59 -1.10
N GLN A 15 -4.59 -25.28 -0.97
CA GLN A 15 -4.52 -24.59 0.32
C GLN A 15 -5.88 -24.07 0.81
N ARG A 16 -6.96 -24.25 0.02
CA ARG A 16 -8.30 -23.72 0.30
C ARG A 16 -8.31 -22.20 0.50
N ILE A 17 -7.54 -21.50 -0.32
CA ILE A 17 -7.44 -20.03 -0.31
C ILE A 17 -8.22 -19.50 -1.50
N GLU A 18 -9.13 -18.56 -1.25
CA GLU A 18 -9.88 -17.89 -2.30
C GLU A 18 -9.07 -16.76 -2.95
N GLU A 19 -9.51 -16.38 -4.14
CA GLU A 19 -8.94 -15.28 -4.89
C GLU A 19 -9.36 -13.93 -4.28
N ILE A 20 -8.48 -12.94 -4.43
CA ILE A 20 -8.77 -11.55 -4.10
C ILE A 20 -8.69 -10.75 -5.39
N ASP A 21 -9.75 -10.02 -5.73
CA ASP A 21 -9.84 -9.18 -6.94
C ASP A 21 -9.78 -7.68 -6.62
N LEU A 22 -10.08 -7.30 -5.38
CA LEU A 22 -10.09 -5.92 -4.90
C LEU A 22 -9.50 -5.84 -3.49
N VAL A 23 -8.56 -4.92 -3.30
CA VAL A 23 -7.99 -4.56 -2.01
C VAL A 23 -8.25 -3.07 -1.78
N VAL A 24 -8.98 -2.74 -0.74
CA VAL A 24 -9.26 -1.36 -0.32
C VAL A 24 -8.60 -1.14 1.04
N VAL A 25 -7.50 -0.38 1.07
CA VAL A 25 -6.70 -0.18 2.28
C VAL A 25 -6.20 1.26 2.31
N ASN A 26 -6.46 1.95 3.40
CA ASN A 26 -5.89 3.26 3.71
C ASN A 26 -4.87 3.12 4.83
N LEU A 27 -3.76 3.86 4.72
CA LEU A 27 -2.71 3.89 5.74
C LEU A 27 -3.09 4.81 6.90
N TYR A 28 -2.60 4.47 8.09
CA TYR A 28 -2.74 5.33 9.25
C TYR A 28 -2.11 6.71 8.98
N PRO A 29 -2.70 7.83 9.42
CA PRO A 29 -2.18 9.16 9.16
C PRO A 29 -0.92 9.44 10.01
N PHE A 30 0.22 8.89 9.60
CA PHE A 30 1.50 9.03 10.32
C PHE A 30 1.87 10.50 10.53
N LYS A 31 1.61 11.36 9.53
CA LYS A 31 1.79 12.82 9.63
C LYS A 31 1.00 13.45 10.79
N GLU A 32 -0.21 12.98 11.04
CA GLU A 32 -1.00 13.47 12.19
C GLU A 32 -0.45 12.95 13.51
N THR A 33 0.07 11.72 13.52
CA THR A 33 0.64 11.11 14.73
C THR A 33 1.82 11.93 15.23
N ILE A 34 2.80 12.22 14.35
CA ILE A 34 3.99 13.01 14.69
C ILE A 34 3.66 14.47 15.06
N ALA A 35 2.45 14.96 14.76
CA ALA A 35 1.98 16.28 15.13
C ALA A 35 1.25 16.30 16.49
N LYS A 36 0.75 15.15 16.95
CA LYS A 36 -0.08 15.02 18.17
C LYS A 36 0.75 14.63 19.40
N THR A 37 1.87 13.93 19.23
CA THR A 37 2.69 13.43 20.33
C THR A 37 4.18 13.65 20.07
N ASN A 38 4.96 13.76 21.15
CA ASN A 38 6.42 13.73 21.12
C ASN A 38 6.98 12.40 21.65
N SER A 39 6.11 11.43 21.99
CA SER A 39 6.53 10.12 22.45
C SER A 39 7.07 9.29 21.30
N LEU A 40 8.37 8.99 21.32
CA LEU A 40 9.00 8.16 20.29
C LEU A 40 8.37 6.77 20.21
N GLU A 41 8.10 6.14 21.36
CA GLU A 41 7.47 4.82 21.43
C GLU A 41 6.11 4.83 20.73
N GLU A 42 5.28 5.82 21.03
CA GLU A 42 3.96 5.98 20.40
C GLU A 42 4.08 6.21 18.89
N ILE A 43 5.05 7.00 18.44
CA ILE A 43 5.25 7.26 17.01
C ILE A 43 5.72 6.00 16.27
N ILE A 44 6.63 5.22 16.86
CA ILE A 44 7.14 3.98 16.25
C ILE A 44 6.05 2.92 16.15
N GLU A 45 5.23 2.73 17.20
CA GLU A 45 4.12 1.77 17.19
C GLU A 45 3.03 2.12 16.17
N ASN A 46 2.94 3.38 15.75
CA ASN A 46 2.01 3.84 14.71
C ASN A 46 2.56 3.74 13.27
N ILE A 47 3.75 3.16 13.08
CA ILE A 47 4.26 2.82 11.75
C ILE A 47 3.54 1.57 11.25
N ASP A 48 2.74 1.72 10.20
CA ASP A 48 1.98 0.63 9.62
C ASP A 48 2.88 -0.24 8.73
N ILE A 49 2.95 -1.53 9.07
CA ILE A 49 3.67 -2.55 8.29
C ILE A 49 2.70 -3.34 7.39
N GLY A 50 1.51 -3.63 7.91
CA GLY A 50 0.52 -4.46 7.24
C GLY A 50 -0.11 -3.76 6.04
N GLY A 51 -0.50 -2.50 6.21
CA GLY A 51 -1.10 -1.66 5.19
C GLY A 51 -0.22 -1.57 3.94
N PRO A 52 1.04 -1.09 4.03
CA PRO A 52 1.92 -1.01 2.86
C PRO A 52 2.20 -2.37 2.23
N THR A 53 2.25 -3.44 3.03
CA THR A 53 2.43 -4.81 2.52
C THR A 53 1.25 -5.24 1.64
N MET A 54 0.01 -5.06 2.10
CA MET A 54 -1.20 -5.40 1.35
C MET A 54 -1.33 -4.54 0.10
N ILE A 55 -1.13 -3.23 0.21
CA ILE A 55 -1.21 -2.27 -0.90
C ILE A 55 -0.19 -2.64 -1.99
N ARG A 56 1.08 -2.84 -1.63
CA ARG A 56 2.13 -3.18 -2.59
C ARG A 56 1.91 -4.56 -3.22
N ALA A 57 1.42 -5.53 -2.46
CA ALA A 57 1.10 -6.85 -3.00
C ALA A 57 -0.04 -6.82 -4.03
N ALA A 58 -1.06 -5.99 -3.79
CA ALA A 58 -2.17 -5.74 -4.71
C ALA A 58 -1.70 -4.99 -5.96
N ALA A 59 -1.04 -3.84 -5.77
CA ALA A 59 -0.55 -3.00 -6.86
C ALA A 59 0.45 -3.73 -7.78
N LYS A 60 1.33 -4.58 -7.24
CA LYS A 60 2.22 -5.44 -8.05
C LYS A 60 1.42 -6.36 -8.99
N ASN A 61 0.26 -6.84 -8.55
CA ASN A 61 -0.56 -7.82 -9.26
C ASN A 61 -1.74 -7.18 -9.99
N PHE A 62 -1.58 -5.94 -10.47
CA PHE A 62 -2.65 -5.13 -11.08
C PHE A 62 -3.33 -5.75 -12.30
N GLU A 63 -2.69 -6.73 -12.95
CA GLU A 63 -3.31 -7.51 -14.02
C GLU A 63 -4.57 -8.25 -13.55
N TYR A 64 -4.67 -8.54 -12.25
CA TYR A 64 -5.76 -9.32 -11.66
C TYR A 64 -6.44 -8.61 -10.48
N VAL A 65 -5.72 -7.75 -9.75
CA VAL A 65 -6.21 -7.15 -8.49
C VAL A 65 -6.21 -5.64 -8.56
N ALA A 66 -7.34 -5.01 -8.23
CA ALA A 66 -7.41 -3.56 -8.03
C ALA A 66 -6.92 -3.18 -6.62
N SER A 67 -6.04 -2.20 -6.51
CA SER A 67 -5.52 -1.69 -5.23
C SER A 67 -5.98 -0.26 -5.01
N VAL A 68 -6.89 -0.03 -4.06
CA VAL A 68 -7.53 1.26 -3.82
C VAL A 68 -7.08 1.82 -2.49
N VAL A 69 -6.50 3.02 -2.53
CA VAL A 69 -5.93 3.71 -1.36
C VAL A 69 -6.60 5.07 -1.11
N ASN A 70 -7.48 5.50 -2.00
CA ASN A 70 -8.09 6.81 -1.99
C ASN A 70 -9.63 6.70 -2.09
N PRO A 71 -10.38 7.15 -1.08
CA PRO A 71 -11.84 7.15 -1.09
C PRO A 71 -12.47 7.91 -2.26
N ASP A 72 -11.78 8.90 -2.83
CA ASP A 72 -12.29 9.68 -3.96
C ASP A 72 -12.46 8.81 -5.23
N ARG A 73 -11.80 7.64 -5.28
CA ARG A 73 -11.93 6.67 -6.38
C ARG A 73 -13.17 5.78 -6.28
N TYR A 74 -13.91 5.80 -5.17
CA TYR A 74 -15.00 4.85 -4.94
C TYR A 74 -16.14 5.00 -5.93
N GLN A 75 -16.50 6.23 -6.32
CA GLN A 75 -17.57 6.43 -7.29
C GLN A 75 -17.20 5.85 -8.66
N GLU A 76 -15.98 6.13 -9.15
CA GLU A 76 -15.45 5.57 -10.40
C GLU A 76 -15.44 4.03 -10.38
N LEU A 77 -15.08 3.42 -9.25
CA LEU A 77 -15.10 1.97 -9.07
C LEU A 77 -16.52 1.39 -9.12
N ILE A 78 -17.47 2.01 -8.42
CA ILE A 78 -18.87 1.58 -8.41
C ILE A 78 -19.44 1.63 -9.83
N ASP A 79 -19.21 2.74 -10.54
CA ASP A 79 -19.68 2.94 -11.91
C ASP A 79 -19.03 1.90 -12.85
N SER A 80 -17.71 1.71 -12.74
CA SER A 80 -16.99 0.71 -13.53
C SER A 80 -17.52 -0.71 -13.28
N LEU A 81 -17.80 -1.09 -12.04
CA LEU A 81 -18.33 -2.42 -11.72
C LEU A 81 -19.73 -2.61 -12.31
N ALA A 82 -20.58 -1.58 -12.25
CA ALA A 82 -21.93 -1.62 -12.81
C ALA A 82 -21.92 -1.75 -14.34
N GLU A 83 -20.98 -1.08 -15.02
CA GLU A 83 -20.87 -1.07 -16.48
C GLU A 83 -20.16 -2.29 -17.08
N ASN A 84 -19.34 -3.00 -16.29
CA ASN A 84 -18.46 -4.07 -16.78
C ASN A 84 -18.76 -5.44 -16.14
N GLU A 85 -20.03 -5.74 -15.89
CA GLU A 85 -20.46 -7.05 -15.34
C GLU A 85 -19.74 -7.43 -14.04
N GLY A 86 -19.48 -6.45 -13.16
CA GLY A 86 -18.77 -6.65 -11.90
C GLY A 86 -17.24 -6.73 -12.03
N ALA A 87 -16.67 -6.42 -13.20
CA ALA A 87 -15.23 -6.38 -13.42
C ALA A 87 -14.65 -4.96 -13.36
N ILE A 88 -13.37 -4.87 -13.01
CA ILE A 88 -12.58 -3.62 -13.07
C ILE A 88 -11.64 -3.72 -14.29
N PRO A 89 -11.79 -2.87 -15.32
CA PRO A 89 -10.99 -2.92 -16.52
C PRO A 89 -9.49 -2.74 -16.25
N SER A 90 -8.66 -3.36 -17.09
CA SER A 90 -7.19 -3.30 -16.99
C SER A 90 -6.63 -1.86 -16.90
N PRO A 91 -7.10 -0.89 -17.70
CA PRO A 91 -6.63 0.50 -17.59
C PRO A 91 -6.89 1.12 -16.21
N LEU A 92 -8.06 0.84 -15.62
CA LEU A 92 -8.41 1.34 -14.29
C LEU A 92 -7.54 0.67 -13.21
N ARG A 93 -7.33 -0.65 -13.28
CA ARG A 93 -6.42 -1.35 -12.35
C ARG A 93 -5.00 -0.82 -12.41
N LEU A 94 -4.47 -0.52 -13.60
CA LEU A 94 -3.15 0.08 -13.75
C LEU A 94 -3.09 1.48 -13.14
N SER A 95 -4.11 2.32 -13.39
CA SER A 95 -4.20 3.65 -12.76
C SER A 95 -4.19 3.57 -11.23
N LEU A 96 -5.00 2.66 -10.67
CA LEU A 96 -5.07 2.42 -9.23
C LEU A 96 -3.75 1.89 -8.66
N ALA A 97 -3.03 1.03 -9.40
CA ALA A 97 -1.73 0.52 -8.98
C ALA A 97 -0.65 1.61 -8.95
N ILE A 98 -0.65 2.55 -9.90
CA ILE A 98 0.24 3.71 -9.89
C ILE A 98 0.00 4.54 -8.63
N GLU A 99 -1.27 4.92 -8.38
CA GLU A 99 -1.67 5.69 -7.20
C GLU A 99 -1.30 4.96 -5.88
N ALA A 100 -1.46 3.64 -5.83
CA ALA A 100 -1.07 2.82 -4.68
C ALA A 100 0.44 2.85 -4.39
N PHE A 101 1.28 2.80 -5.43
CA PHE A 101 2.73 2.94 -5.26
C PHE A 101 3.15 4.37 -4.91
N GLU A 102 2.48 5.39 -5.46
CA GLU A 102 2.68 6.78 -5.05
C GLU A 102 2.35 6.99 -3.57
N HIS A 103 1.22 6.45 -3.11
CA HIS A 103 0.78 6.54 -1.71
C HIS A 103 1.78 5.90 -0.75
N THR A 104 2.26 4.68 -1.05
CA THR A 104 3.24 3.99 -0.19
C THR A 104 4.62 4.63 -0.24
N ALA A 105 5.04 5.17 -1.39
CA ALA A 105 6.29 5.94 -1.49
C ALA A 105 6.23 7.22 -0.65
N ALA A 106 5.10 7.94 -0.67
CA ALA A 106 4.89 9.12 0.15
C ALA A 106 4.89 8.78 1.65
N TYR A 107 4.28 7.66 2.03
CA TYR A 107 4.27 7.17 3.40
C TYR A 107 5.69 6.86 3.92
N ASP A 108 6.46 6.09 3.17
CA ASP A 108 7.85 5.76 3.53
C ASP A 108 8.75 7.00 3.60
N ALA A 109 8.52 7.98 2.71
CA ALA A 109 9.25 9.24 2.73
C ALA A 109 9.03 10.03 4.04
N LEU A 110 7.80 10.03 4.57
CA LEU A 110 7.49 10.67 5.84
C LEU A 110 8.18 9.98 7.02
N ILE A 111 8.16 8.64 7.05
CA ILE A 111 8.86 7.84 8.07
C ILE A 111 10.36 8.12 8.01
N HIS A 112 10.96 8.07 6.83
CA HIS A 112 12.37 8.39 6.63
C HIS A 112 12.70 9.80 7.13
N GLN A 113 11.89 10.82 6.78
CA GLN A 113 12.12 12.19 7.21
C GLN A 113 12.07 12.32 8.74
N TYR A 114 11.13 11.66 9.40
CA TYR A 114 11.03 11.63 10.85
C TYR A 114 12.28 11.00 11.49
N LEU A 115 12.64 9.78 11.08
CA LEU A 115 13.80 9.07 11.62
C LEU A 115 15.13 9.80 11.33
N PHE A 116 15.24 10.45 10.17
CA PHE A 116 16.41 11.26 9.82
C PHE A 116 16.55 12.47 10.76
N THR A 117 15.45 13.12 11.11
CA THR A 117 15.43 14.25 12.05
C THR A 117 15.83 13.78 13.45
N LEU A 118 15.23 12.69 13.93
CA LEU A 118 15.56 12.07 15.22
C LEU A 118 17.06 11.73 15.31
N ARG A 119 17.63 11.14 14.25
CA ARG A 119 19.06 10.84 14.18
C ARG A 119 19.93 12.10 14.31
N ARG A 120 19.54 13.21 13.66
CA ARG A 120 20.27 14.48 13.74
C ARG A 120 20.24 15.05 15.15
N GLU A 121 19.09 15.01 15.82
CA GLU A 121 18.92 15.48 17.19
C GLU A 121 19.72 14.63 18.20
N ALA A 122 19.81 13.32 17.97
CA ALA A 122 20.62 12.40 18.76
C ALA A 122 22.14 12.52 18.51
N GLY A 123 22.60 13.40 17.60
CA GLY A 123 24.02 13.59 17.28
C GLY A 123 24.67 12.39 16.55
N LEU A 124 23.86 11.45 16.04
CA LEU A 124 24.31 10.24 15.37
C LEU A 124 24.66 10.54 13.91
N SER A 125 25.83 11.16 13.70
CA SER A 125 26.26 11.71 12.41
C SER A 125 26.92 10.70 11.45
N GLN A 126 27.11 9.44 11.84
CA GLN A 126 27.85 8.48 11.02
C GLN A 126 26.97 7.55 10.16
N LEU A 127 27.29 7.61 8.85
CA LEU A 127 27.14 6.59 7.80
C LEU A 127 25.72 6.29 7.28
N LEU A 128 25.34 7.03 6.24
CA LEU A 128 24.70 6.41 5.08
C LEU A 128 25.53 6.77 3.84
N LYS A 129 26.21 5.78 3.27
CA LYS A 129 26.48 5.84 1.83
C LYS A 129 25.11 5.70 1.15
N PRO A 130 24.77 6.51 0.13
CA PRO A 130 23.54 6.31 -0.61
C PRO A 130 23.50 4.87 -1.15
N TYR A 131 22.34 4.21 -1.04
CA TYR A 131 22.10 2.85 -1.52
C TYR A 131 21.69 2.82 -3.01
N LEU A 132 22.04 3.85 -3.77
CA LEU A 132 21.78 3.96 -5.21
C LEU A 132 23.03 4.45 -5.94
#